data_AF-W0FPD1-F1
#
_entry.id   AF-W0FPD1-F1
#
_cell.length_a   1.000
_cell.length_b   1.000
_cell.length_c   1.000
_cell.angle_alpha   90.00
_cell.angle_beta   90.00
_cell.angle_gamma   90.00
#
_symmetry.space_group_name_H-M   'P 1'
#
loop_
_entity.id
_entity.type
_entity.pdbx_description
1 polymer ?
#
loop_
_entity_poly.entity_id
_entity_poly.type
_entity_poly.pdbx_seq_one_letter_code
_entity_poly.pdbx_strand_id
1 'polypeptide(L)'
;MILIRWLRSLQNPIQEGQPEEQPQTTQTQPFQPDSGIDNQWRSYRVEPGKTMAQLFRDHGLPATDVYAMAQVEGAGKPLSNLQNGQMVKIRQNASGVVTGLTIDTGNNQQVLFTRQPDGSFIRAR
;
A
#
# COMPACT_ATOMS: atom_id res chain seq x y z
N MET A 1 -16.00 -33.91 2.71
CA MET A 1 -14.95 -33.63 1.70
C MET A 1 -15.29 -32.28 1.08
N ILE A 2 -14.63 -31.14 1.34
CA ILE A 2 -13.19 -30.80 1.15
C ILE A 2 -12.77 -31.23 -0.27
N LEU A 3 -12.46 -30.34 -1.25
CA LEU A 3 -11.25 -29.54 -1.41
C LEU A 3 -11.42 -28.75 -2.74
N ILE A 4 -11.29 -27.42 -2.82
CA ILE A 4 -10.07 -26.63 -3.07
C ILE A 4 -9.24 -27.15 -4.27
N ARG A 5 -8.80 -26.19 -5.11
CA ARG A 5 -7.65 -26.24 -6.05
C ARG A 5 -8.00 -26.43 -7.53
N TRP A 6 -8.15 -25.30 -8.24
CA TRP A 6 -7.84 -25.26 -9.67
C TRP A 6 -6.33 -25.49 -9.84
N LEU A 7 -6.01 -26.65 -10.40
CA LEU A 7 -4.66 -27.17 -10.64
C LEU A 7 -4.20 -26.82 -12.06
N ARG A 8 -3.26 -25.88 -12.14
CA ARG A 8 -2.02 -25.85 -12.94
C ARG A 8 -1.85 -26.77 -14.18
N SER A 9 -1.13 -26.19 -15.16
CA SER A 9 -0.19 -26.77 -16.16
C SER A 9 -0.76 -27.00 -17.57
N LEU A 10 -0.11 -26.55 -18.65
CA LEU A 10 1.09 -27.21 -19.21
C LEU A 10 2.06 -26.27 -20.00
N GLN A 11 3.30 -26.79 -20.18
CA GLN A 11 4.49 -26.34 -20.93
C GLN A 11 5.42 -25.29 -20.25
N ASN A 12 6.76 -25.39 -20.15
CA ASN A 12 7.88 -26.38 -20.18
C ASN A 12 9.18 -25.52 -20.11
N PRO A 13 10.43 -26.04 -20.02
CA PRO A 13 11.07 -27.04 -19.16
C PRO A 13 12.22 -26.38 -18.34
N ILE A 14 13.30 -27.14 -18.07
CA ILE A 14 14.68 -26.85 -17.63
C ILE A 14 15.13 -27.02 -16.15
N GLN A 15 15.97 -28.06 -16.03
CA GLN A 15 17.24 -28.17 -15.31
C GLN A 15 17.26 -28.88 -13.94
N GLU A 16 17.55 -30.18 -14.07
CA GLU A 16 18.31 -30.99 -13.12
C GLU A 16 19.62 -30.26 -12.72
N GLY A 17 19.83 -30.05 -11.42
CA GLY A 17 21.05 -29.45 -10.86
C GLY A 17 20.92 -29.22 -9.35
N GLN A 18 21.48 -30.16 -8.58
CA GLN A 18 21.96 -30.19 -7.17
C GLN A 18 21.72 -29.04 -6.15
N PRO A 19 21.75 -29.37 -4.84
CA PRO A 19 21.20 -28.55 -3.76
C PRO A 19 22.23 -27.58 -3.14
N GLU A 20 21.84 -26.33 -2.92
CA GLU A 20 22.56 -25.41 -2.03
C GLU A 20 21.59 -24.65 -1.13
N GLU A 21 21.64 -24.99 0.16
CA GLU A 21 21.15 -24.16 1.25
C GLU A 21 21.89 -22.82 1.25
N GLN A 22 21.19 -21.72 0.95
CA GLN A 22 21.63 -20.38 1.33
C GLN A 22 20.43 -19.55 1.83
N PRO A 23 20.52 -18.91 3.01
CA PRO A 23 19.41 -18.15 3.60
C PRO A 23 19.22 -16.85 2.82
N GLN A 24 18.21 -16.78 1.97
CA GLN A 24 17.87 -15.53 1.28
C GLN A 24 17.16 -14.59 2.26
N THR A 25 17.98 -13.69 2.76
CA THR A 25 17.67 -12.45 3.44
C THR A 25 16.55 -11.67 2.75
N THR A 26 15.69 -11.09 3.58
CA THR A 26 14.70 -10.07 3.25
C THR A 26 15.39 -8.95 2.44
N GLN A 27 15.04 -8.79 1.16
CA GLN A 27 15.34 -7.56 0.40
C GLN A 27 14.46 -7.43 -0.85
N THR A 28 13.60 -6.42 -0.77
CA THR A 28 13.12 -5.54 -1.86
C THR A 28 12.39 -6.20 -3.03
N GLN A 29 11.07 -6.34 -2.91
CA GLN A 29 10.21 -6.42 -4.10
C GLN A 29 10.49 -5.20 -4.98
N PRO A 30 10.85 -5.37 -6.27
CA PRO A 30 10.91 -4.26 -7.19
C PRO A 30 9.50 -3.68 -7.28
N PHE A 31 9.36 -2.39 -7.01
CA PHE A 31 8.22 -1.63 -7.47
C PHE A 31 8.20 -1.77 -8.99
N GLN A 32 7.42 -2.72 -9.50
CA GLN A 32 7.14 -2.82 -10.92
C GLN A 32 6.23 -1.64 -11.25
N PRO A 33 6.69 -0.66 -12.03
CA PRO A 33 5.83 0.43 -12.43
C PRO A 33 4.94 -0.11 -13.55
N ASP A 34 3.80 -0.69 -13.19
CA ASP A 34 2.77 -1.03 -14.16
C ASP A 34 2.14 0.26 -14.69
N SER A 35 2.61 0.60 -15.89
CA SER A 35 2.03 1.41 -16.96
C SER A 35 0.69 2.09 -16.68
N GLY A 36 0.76 3.41 -16.48
CA GLY A 36 -0.36 4.32 -16.29
C GLY A 36 -0.09 5.21 -15.09
N ILE A 37 0.18 6.50 -15.30
CA ILE A 37 0.49 7.46 -14.22
C ILE A 37 -0.61 7.45 -13.14
N ASP A 38 -1.84 7.12 -13.55
CA ASP A 38 -3.04 6.94 -12.71
C ASP A 38 -3.07 5.68 -11.83
N ASN A 39 -2.15 4.74 -12.03
CA ASN A 39 -2.08 3.43 -11.36
C ASN A 39 -0.83 3.23 -10.49
N GLN A 40 0.08 4.20 -10.47
CA GLN A 40 1.36 4.10 -9.78
C GLN A 40 1.21 4.34 -8.28
N TRP A 41 1.60 3.36 -7.47
CA TRP A 41 1.74 3.53 -6.03
C TRP A 41 3.08 4.18 -5.69
N ARG A 42 3.04 5.36 -5.07
CA ARG A 42 4.21 6.07 -4.56
C ARG A 42 4.36 5.81 -3.08
N SER A 43 5.56 5.46 -2.64
CA SER A 43 5.82 5.18 -1.23
C SER A 43 6.49 6.37 -0.57
N TYR A 44 5.94 6.77 0.56
CA TYR A 44 6.41 7.87 1.38
C TYR A 44 6.68 7.34 2.78
N ARG A 45 7.79 7.77 3.34
CA ARG A 45 8.13 7.48 4.73
C ARG A 45 7.64 8.63 5.58
N VAL A 46 6.96 8.31 6.68
CA VAL A 46 6.52 9.34 7.62
C VAL A 46 7.70 9.75 8.49
N GLU A 47 8.02 11.03 8.46
CA GLU A 47 9.10 11.58 9.25
C GLU A 47 8.71 11.73 10.73
N PRO A 48 9.70 11.70 11.64
CA PRO A 48 9.44 11.85 13.07
C PRO A 48 8.69 13.14 13.41
N GLY A 49 7.57 13.03 14.11
CA GLY A 49 6.75 14.18 14.50
C GLY A 49 5.94 14.81 13.35
N LYS A 50 5.97 14.24 12.13
CA LYS A 50 5.06 14.62 11.05
C LYS A 50 3.79 13.75 11.08
N THR A 51 2.66 14.41 10.82
CA THR A 51 1.35 13.80 10.66
C THR A 51 1.05 13.49 9.20
N MET A 52 0.07 12.62 8.96
CA MET A 52 -0.37 12.30 7.60
C MET A 52 -0.83 13.54 6.81
N ALA A 53 -1.50 14.47 7.49
CA ALA A 53 -1.92 15.72 6.89
C ALA A 53 -0.74 16.61 6.49
N GLN A 54 0.37 16.55 7.22
CA GLN A 54 1.60 17.24 6.82
C GLN A 54 2.25 16.57 5.62
N LEU A 55 2.36 15.23 5.61
CA LEU A 55 2.87 14.48 4.46
C LEU A 55 2.09 14.79 3.18
N PHE A 56 0.76 14.92 3.29
CA PHE A 56 -0.09 15.32 2.18
C PHE A 56 0.24 16.73 1.68
N ARG A 57 0.28 17.71 2.60
CA ARG A 57 0.59 19.10 2.24
C ARG A 57 1.99 19.26 1.62
N ASP A 58 2.98 18.53 2.14
CA ASP A 58 4.38 18.56 1.68
C ASP A 58 4.53 18.01 0.25
N HIS A 59 3.79 16.95 -0.08
CA HIS A 59 3.84 16.30 -1.39
C HIS A 59 2.76 16.79 -2.39
N GLY A 60 2.12 17.93 -2.11
CA GLY A 60 1.10 18.51 -3.00
C GLY A 60 -0.17 17.65 -3.12
N LEU A 61 -0.42 16.78 -2.14
CA LEU A 61 -1.63 15.97 -2.06
C LEU A 61 -2.77 16.78 -1.42
N PRO A 62 -4.01 16.61 -1.89
CA PRO A 62 -5.17 17.33 -1.35
C PRO A 62 -5.42 16.97 0.13
N ALA A 63 -5.29 17.95 1.02
CA ALA A 63 -5.57 17.75 2.44
C ALA A 63 -7.01 17.29 2.70
N THR A 64 -7.96 17.69 1.84
CA THR A 64 -9.35 17.24 1.89
C THR A 64 -9.47 15.72 1.90
N ASP A 65 -8.67 15.01 1.11
CA ASP A 65 -8.71 13.55 1.03
C ASP A 65 -8.22 12.91 2.34
N VAL A 66 -7.18 13.46 2.99
CA VAL A 66 -6.72 12.94 4.29
C VAL A 66 -7.77 13.13 5.38
N TYR A 67 -8.51 14.24 5.36
CA TYR A 67 -9.58 14.48 6.32
C TYR A 67 -10.72 13.48 6.12
N ALA A 68 -11.12 13.21 4.88
CA ALA A 68 -12.13 12.21 4.56
C ALA A 68 -11.71 10.81 5.02
N MET A 69 -10.45 10.43 4.79
CA MET A 69 -9.90 9.15 5.29
C MET A 69 -9.88 9.09 6.83
N ALA A 70 -9.54 10.19 7.52
CA ALA A 70 -9.54 10.27 8.98
C ALA A 70 -10.96 10.13 9.58
N GLN A 71 -12.02 10.50 8.85
CA GLN A 71 -13.39 10.23 9.28
C GLN A 71 -13.71 8.73 9.30
N VAL A 72 -13.18 7.97 8.33
CA VAL A 72 -13.47 6.53 8.16
C VAL A 72 -12.40 5.60 8.73
N GLU A 73 -11.32 6.14 9.32
CA GLU A 73 -10.20 5.36 9.85
C GLU A 73 -10.62 4.41 11.00
N GLY A 74 -11.69 4.75 11.72
CA GLY A 74 -12.27 3.94 12.79
C GLY A 74 -11.41 3.83 14.05
N ALA A 75 -11.65 2.78 14.83
CA ALA A 75 -10.91 2.51 16.06
C ALA A 75 -9.42 2.25 15.80
N GLY A 76 -8.55 2.75 16.69
CA GLY A 76 -7.10 2.69 16.55
C GLY A 76 -6.49 3.88 15.83
N LYS A 77 -7.31 4.70 15.16
CA LYS A 77 -6.92 5.98 14.56
C LYS A 77 -5.55 5.93 13.83
N PRO A 78 -5.36 5.03 12.85
CA PRO A 78 -4.06 4.79 12.24
C PRO A 78 -3.46 6.03 11.55
N LEU A 79 -4.28 7.02 11.17
CA LEU A 79 -3.78 8.27 10.59
C LEU A 79 -3.28 9.23 11.68
N SER A 80 -3.88 9.17 12.87
CA SER A 80 -3.51 10.03 14.02
C SER A 80 -2.40 9.41 14.86
N ASN A 81 -2.38 8.07 14.97
CA ASN A 81 -1.39 7.28 15.70
C ASN A 81 -0.25 6.82 14.79
N LEU A 82 0.02 7.60 13.75
CA LEU A 82 1.02 7.28 12.76
C LEU A 82 2.40 7.29 13.42
N GLN A 83 3.14 6.20 13.25
CA GLN A 83 4.44 6.05 13.90
C GLN A 83 5.57 6.63 13.06
N ASN A 84 6.63 7.07 13.74
CA ASN A 84 7.82 7.58 13.09
C ASN A 84 8.46 6.49 12.23
N GLY A 85 8.77 6.82 10.98
CA GLY A 85 9.37 5.89 10.03
C GLY A 85 8.40 4.89 9.40
N GLN A 86 7.10 5.00 9.69
CA GLN A 86 6.05 4.20 9.07
C GLN A 86 5.99 4.45 7.56
N MET A 87 5.77 3.38 6.79
CA MET A 87 5.65 3.46 5.34
C MET A 87 4.20 3.66 4.94
N VAL A 88 3.97 4.63 4.06
CA VAL A 88 2.66 4.91 3.48
C VAL A 88 2.77 4.88 1.97
N LYS A 89 1.89 4.13 1.32
CA LYS A 89 1.80 4.07 -0.13
C LYS A 89 0.58 4.87 -0.55
N ILE A 90 0.72 5.75 -1.53
CA ILE A 90 -0.35 6.62 -2.01
C ILE A 90 -0.41 6.50 -3.53
N ARG A 91 -1.63 6.39 -4.04
CA ARG A 91 -1.93 6.37 -5.45
C ARG A 91 -2.76 7.59 -5.80
N GLN A 92 -2.38 8.27 -6.88
CA GLN A 92 -3.11 9.42 -7.42
C GLN A 92 -3.51 9.15 -8.87
N ASN A 93 -4.57 9.82 -9.33
CA ASN A 93 -4.87 9.92 -10.75
C ASN A 93 -4.07 11.05 -11.41
N ALA A 94 -4.21 11.21 -12.73
CA ALA A 94 -3.56 12.25 -13.53
C ALA A 94 -3.91 13.68 -13.08
N SER A 95 -5.05 13.87 -12.41
CA SER A 95 -5.46 15.15 -11.82
C SER A 95 -4.84 15.42 -10.44
N GLY A 96 -4.04 14.49 -9.90
CA GLY A 96 -3.43 14.61 -8.58
C GLY A 96 -4.36 14.26 -7.41
N VAL A 97 -5.55 13.73 -7.67
CA VAL A 97 -6.49 13.30 -6.61
C VAL A 97 -6.08 11.93 -6.08
N VAL A 98 -6.13 11.74 -4.76
CA VAL A 98 -5.75 10.46 -4.14
C VAL A 98 -6.85 9.43 -4.37
N THR A 99 -6.53 8.35 -5.07
CA THR A 99 -7.48 7.25 -5.36
C THR A 99 -7.30 6.06 -4.43
N GLY A 100 -6.12 5.93 -3.81
CA GLY A 100 -5.84 4.89 -2.84
C GLY A 100 -4.69 5.25 -1.90
N LEU A 101 -4.74 4.70 -0.69
CA LEU A 101 -3.73 4.91 0.33
C LEU A 101 -3.58 3.66 1.20
N THR A 102 -2.36 3.21 1.42
CA THR A 102 -2.06 2.06 2.27
C THR A 102 -1.09 2.49 3.36
N ILE A 103 -1.43 2.22 4.62
CA ILE A 103 -0.56 2.50 5.77
C ILE A 103 -0.06 1.17 6.32
N ASP A 104 1.25 1.01 6.47
CA ASP A 104 1.82 -0.13 7.17
C ASP A 104 1.75 0.08 8.68
N THR A 105 0.73 -0.44 9.35
CA THR A 105 0.51 -0.30 10.81
C THR A 105 1.51 -1.06 11.69
N GLY A 106 2.54 -1.70 11.11
CA GLY A 106 3.43 -2.62 11.80
C GLY A 106 2.83 -4.03 11.94
N ASN A 107 3.62 -4.99 12.43
CA ASN A 107 3.21 -6.40 12.58
C ASN A 107 2.69 -7.07 11.29
N ASN A 108 3.20 -6.65 10.12
CA ASN A 108 2.70 -7.07 8.80
C ASN A 108 1.20 -6.73 8.57
N GLN A 109 0.64 -5.79 9.32
CA GLN A 109 -0.73 -5.33 9.12
C GLN A 109 -0.74 -4.05 8.29
N GLN A 110 -1.57 -4.02 7.26
CA GLN A 110 -1.76 -2.85 6.43
C GLN A 110 -3.21 -2.41 6.45
N VAL A 111 -3.41 -1.10 6.52
CA VAL A 111 -4.74 -0.51 6.37
C VAL A 111 -4.81 0.13 5.00
N LEU A 112 -5.73 -0.34 4.17
CA LEU A 112 -6.02 0.21 2.86
C LEU A 112 -7.21 1.16 2.94
N PHE A 113 -7.07 2.31 2.29
CA PHE A 113 -8.12 3.27 2.05
C PHE A 113 -8.30 3.40 0.54
N THR A 114 -9.53 3.28 0.07
CA THR A 114 -9.87 3.39 -1.35
C THR A 114 -10.91 4.50 -1.53
N ARG A 115 -10.66 5.41 -2.46
CA ARG A 115 -11.61 6.46 -2.79
C ARG A 115 -12.76 5.88 -3.62
N GLN A 116 -13.98 6.18 -3.22
CA GLN A 116 -15.19 5.82 -3.94
C GLN A 116 -15.54 6.90 -4.99
N PRO A 117 -16.38 6.57 -5.99
CA PRO A 117 -16.78 7.51 -7.03
C PRO A 117 -17.52 8.75 -6.51
N ASP A 118 -18.21 8.64 -5.37
CA ASP A 118 -18.89 9.73 -4.66
C ASP A 118 -17.91 10.66 -3.91
N GLY A 119 -16.62 10.31 -3.89
CA GLY A 119 -15.57 11.05 -3.18
C GLY A 119 -15.41 10.67 -1.71
N SER A 120 -16.21 9.73 -1.20
CA SER A 120 -15.99 9.15 0.12
C SER A 120 -14.82 8.16 0.07
N PHE A 121 -14.38 7.70 1.25
CA PHE A 121 -13.34 6.69 1.37
C PHE A 121 -13.87 5.48 2.12
N ILE A 122 -13.44 4.30 1.72
CA ILE A 122 -13.64 3.06 2.48
C ILE A 122 -12.32 2.55 3.03
N ARG A 123 -12.39 1.94 4.21
CA ARG A 123 -11.27 1.27 4.86
C ARG A 123 -11.36 -0.25 4.68
N ALA A 124 -10.25 -0.89 4.34
CA ALA A 124 -10.03 -2.33 4.36
C ALA A 124 -8.78 -2.68 5.20
N ARG A 125 -8.71 -3.89 5.75
CA ARG A 125 -7.62 -4.38 6.60
C ARG A 125 -7.28 -5.83 6.27
#